data_AF-A0A9X3MP17-F1
#
_entry.id   AF-A0A9X3MP17-F1
#
_cell.length_a   1.000
_cell.length_b   1.000
_cell.length_c   1.000
_cell.angle_alpha   90.00
_cell.angle_beta   90.00
_cell.angle_gamma   90.00
#
_symmetry.space_group_name_H-M   'P 1'
#
loop_
_entity.id
_entity.type
_entity.pdbx_description
1 polymer ?
#
loop_
_entity_poly.entity_id
_entity_poly.type
_entity_poly.pdbx_seq_one_letter_code
_entity_poly.pdbx_strand_id
1 'polypeptide(L)'
;MITPLELLEHSQALYAQPDKNEVVLRNVARNSYYALFHKLGECQGLPNLETKKKDFGSHEVLIQRLRKSDNESYREWGLELSKLKLKRTKADYNLSRRFSDDDARKSIKVTQKIFEAMSSSRQEGIDEQENTNVLFDGCDQTKDESIKPCQPQLKVVK
;
A
#
# COMPACT_ATOMS: atom_id res chain seq x y z
N MET A 1 -3.18 -12.10 -21.54
CA MET A 1 -3.71 -12.07 -20.16
C MET A 1 -3.23 -10.77 -19.54
N ILE A 2 -4.08 -10.02 -18.86
CA ILE A 2 -3.70 -8.69 -18.30
C ILE A 2 -2.96 -8.93 -16.98
N THR A 3 -1.85 -8.21 -16.79
CA THR A 3 -0.99 -8.28 -15.60
C THR A 3 -1.45 -7.31 -14.51
N PRO A 4 -1.07 -7.55 -13.24
CA PRO A 4 -1.34 -6.60 -12.15
C PRO A 4 -0.71 -5.22 -12.38
N LEU A 5 0.45 -5.17 -13.03
CA LEU A 5 1.14 -3.91 -13.33
C LEU A 5 0.38 -3.08 -14.36
N GLU A 6 -0.07 -3.71 -15.45
CA GLU A 6 -0.89 -3.03 -16.48
C GLU A 6 -2.17 -2.42 -15.87
N LEU A 7 -2.79 -3.07 -14.88
CA LEU A 7 -3.95 -2.50 -14.15
C LEU A 7 -3.58 -1.27 -13.31
N LEU A 8 -2.41 -1.26 -12.68
CA LEU A 8 -1.92 -0.11 -11.93
C LEU A 8 -1.60 1.06 -12.86
N GLU A 9 -0.88 0.81 -13.95
CA GLU A 9 -0.55 1.80 -14.98
C GLU A 9 -1.82 2.40 -15.59
N HIS A 10 -2.81 1.56 -15.90
CA HIS A 10 -4.10 2.02 -16.40
C HIS A 10 -4.82 2.91 -15.37
N SER A 11 -4.76 2.57 -14.08
CA SER A 11 -5.32 3.41 -13.00
C SER A 11 -4.64 4.78 -12.94
N GLN A 12 -3.31 4.81 -13.08
CA GLN A 12 -2.54 6.06 -13.08
C GLN A 12 -2.88 6.91 -14.30
N ALA A 13 -2.99 6.32 -15.48
CA ALA A 13 -3.40 7.00 -16.71
C ALA A 13 -4.81 7.61 -16.60
N LEU A 14 -5.77 6.87 -16.04
CA LEU A 14 -7.12 7.39 -15.77
C LEU A 14 -7.08 8.59 -14.81
N TYR A 15 -6.27 8.52 -13.75
CA TYR A 15 -6.17 9.59 -12.75
C TYR A 15 -5.44 10.84 -13.26
N ALA A 16 -4.55 10.69 -14.24
CA ALA A 16 -3.82 11.80 -14.87
C ALA A 16 -4.69 12.67 -15.80
N GLN A 17 -5.91 12.23 -16.13
CA GLN A 17 -6.83 13.01 -16.96
C GLN A 17 -7.22 14.34 -16.27
N PRO A 18 -7.23 15.46 -17.01
CA PRO A 18 -7.49 16.79 -16.45
C PRO A 18 -8.91 16.94 -15.89
N ASP A 19 -9.91 16.35 -16.55
CA ASP A 19 -11.34 16.48 -16.20
C ASP A 19 -11.95 15.17 -15.67
N LYS A 20 -11.25 14.51 -14.75
CA LYS A 20 -11.72 13.25 -14.16
C LYS A 20 -12.99 13.46 -13.33
N ASN A 21 -14.11 12.93 -13.84
CA ASN A 21 -15.37 12.88 -13.12
C ASN A 21 -15.40 11.72 -12.10
N GLU A 22 -16.47 11.63 -11.31
CA GLU A 22 -16.60 10.60 -10.26
C GLU A 22 -16.55 9.17 -10.81
N VAL A 23 -17.04 8.92 -12.04
CA VAL A 23 -16.98 7.60 -12.68
C VAL A 23 -15.53 7.19 -12.92
N VAL A 24 -14.69 8.11 -13.42
CA VAL A 24 -13.26 7.88 -13.60
C VAL A 24 -12.59 7.60 -12.25
N LEU A 25 -12.88 8.39 -11.22
CA LEU A 25 -12.32 8.22 -9.87
C LEU A 25 -12.66 6.86 -9.24
N ARG A 26 -13.89 6.37 -9.44
CA ARG A 26 -14.32 5.04 -8.99
C ARG A 26 -13.57 3.93 -9.71
N ASN A 27 -13.40 4.04 -11.04
CA ASN A 27 -12.63 3.08 -11.82
C ASN A 27 -11.15 3.05 -11.42
N VAL A 28 -10.56 4.21 -11.12
CA VAL A 28 -9.20 4.30 -10.56
C VAL A 28 -9.06 3.45 -9.29
N ALA A 29 -9.98 3.60 -8.35
CA ALA A 29 -9.94 2.85 -7.10
C ALA A 29 -10.18 1.35 -7.30
N ARG A 30 -11.12 0.99 -8.19
CA ARG A 30 -11.39 -0.41 -8.57
C ARG A 30 -10.15 -1.07 -9.15
N ASN A 31 -9.53 -0.45 -10.15
CA ASN A 31 -8.37 -0.99 -10.84
C ASN A 31 -7.16 -1.07 -9.91
N SER A 32 -6.92 -0.06 -9.08
CA SER A 32 -5.87 -0.08 -8.04
C SER A 32 -6.04 -1.25 -7.07
N TYR A 33 -7.28 -1.51 -6.63
CA TYR A 33 -7.56 -2.64 -5.75
C TYR A 33 -7.27 -3.98 -6.41
N TYR A 34 -7.75 -4.20 -7.65
CA TYR A 34 -7.53 -5.47 -8.34
C TYR A 34 -6.06 -5.68 -8.71
N ALA A 35 -5.34 -4.61 -9.08
CA ALA A 35 -3.89 -4.66 -9.25
C ALA A 35 -3.20 -5.18 -7.99
N LEU A 36 -3.47 -4.58 -6.83
CA LEU A 36 -2.85 -5.02 -5.57
C LEU A 36 -3.28 -6.43 -5.16
N PHE A 37 -4.57 -6.75 -5.30
CA PHE A 37 -5.11 -8.07 -4.96
C PHE A 37 -4.41 -9.17 -5.75
N HIS A 38 -4.29 -9.02 -7.07
CA HIS A 38 -3.61 -10.03 -7.89
C HIS A 38 -2.12 -10.06 -7.62
N LYS A 39 -1.47 -8.91 -7.43
CA LYS A 39 -0.04 -8.85 -7.12
C LYS A 39 0.30 -9.56 -5.81
N LEU A 40 -0.47 -9.32 -4.75
CA LEU A 40 -0.29 -10.00 -3.46
C LEU A 40 -0.71 -11.48 -3.50
N GLY A 41 -1.59 -11.85 -4.44
CA GLY A 41 -1.93 -13.25 -4.70
C GLY A 41 -0.77 -14.07 -5.27
N GLU A 42 0.25 -13.42 -5.82
CA GLU A 42 1.50 -14.06 -6.30
C GLU A 42 2.47 -14.38 -5.16
N CYS A 43 2.24 -13.87 -3.94
CA CYS A 43 3.12 -14.12 -2.79
C CYS A 43 3.12 -15.61 -2.42
N GLN A 44 4.32 -16.17 -2.28
CA GLN A 44 4.53 -17.54 -1.84
C GLN A 44 4.61 -17.61 -0.31
N GLY A 45 4.47 -18.82 0.25
CA GLY A 45 4.63 -19.05 1.70
C GLY A 45 3.49 -18.52 2.57
N LEU A 46 2.39 -18.05 1.98
CA LEU A 46 1.22 -17.60 2.76
C LEU A 46 0.58 -18.78 3.50
N PRO A 47 0.24 -18.63 4.80
CA PRO A 47 -0.30 -19.71 5.61
C PRO A 47 -1.61 -20.23 5.01
N ASN A 48 -1.87 -21.52 5.19
CA ASN A 48 -3.18 -22.05 4.85
C ASN A 48 -4.18 -21.67 5.95
N LEU A 49 -5.40 -21.32 5.55
CA LEU A 49 -6.47 -21.10 6.52
C LEU A 49 -7.23 -22.40 6.66
N GLU A 50 -7.32 -22.92 7.88
CA GLU A 50 -8.29 -23.96 8.23
C GLU A 50 -9.72 -23.38 8.30
N THR A 51 -10.11 -22.66 7.26
CA THR A 51 -11.47 -22.13 7.13
C THR A 51 -12.34 -23.17 6.47
N LYS A 52 -13.51 -23.45 7.06
CA LYS A 52 -14.56 -24.18 6.36
C LYS A 52 -14.92 -23.35 5.12
N LYS A 53 -14.88 -23.97 3.93
CA LYS A 53 -15.03 -23.32 2.60
C LYS A 53 -16.24 -22.37 2.44
N LYS A 54 -17.20 -22.36 3.38
CA LYS A 54 -18.41 -21.51 3.33
C LYS A 54 -18.25 -20.12 3.93
N ASP A 55 -17.17 -19.83 4.64
CA ASP A 55 -17.17 -18.65 5.51
C ASP A 55 -16.70 -17.36 4.82
N PHE A 56 -15.90 -17.45 3.75
CA PHE A 56 -15.27 -16.27 3.13
C PHE A 56 -15.10 -16.38 1.60
N GLY A 57 -15.29 -15.25 0.90
CA GLY A 57 -14.91 -15.12 -0.52
C GLY A 57 -13.39 -15.00 -0.71
N SER A 58 -12.91 -15.24 -1.94
CA SER A 58 -11.48 -15.26 -2.30
C SER A 58 -10.69 -14.03 -1.84
N HIS A 59 -11.29 -12.84 -1.94
CA HIS A 59 -10.70 -11.59 -1.48
C HIS A 59 -10.41 -11.57 0.02
N GLU A 60 -11.36 -12.05 0.82
CA GLU A 60 -11.21 -12.08 2.27
C GLU A 60 -10.21 -13.16 2.69
N VAL A 61 -10.22 -14.32 2.01
CA VAL A 61 -9.23 -15.38 2.21
C VAL A 61 -7.81 -14.83 2.04
N LEU A 62 -7.51 -14.11 0.95
CA LEU A 62 -6.17 -13.53 0.75
C LEU A 62 -5.78 -12.55 1.86
N ILE A 63 -6.69 -11.64 2.24
CA ILE A 63 -6.47 -10.68 3.32
C ILE A 63 -6.14 -11.40 4.63
N GLN A 64 -6.88 -12.45 4.97
CA GLN A 64 -6.66 -13.23 6.19
C GLN A 64 -5.35 -14.00 6.16
N ARG A 65 -4.98 -14.58 5.00
CA ARG A 65 -3.67 -15.24 4.83
C ARG A 65 -2.52 -14.27 5.02
N LEU A 66 -2.59 -13.09 4.41
CA LEU A 66 -1.59 -12.03 4.57
C LEU A 66 -1.46 -11.59 6.04
N ARG A 67 -2.59 -11.34 6.71
CA ARG A 67 -2.63 -10.89 8.12
C ARG A 67 -2.15 -11.93 9.13
N LYS A 68 -2.21 -13.23 8.78
CA LYS A 68 -1.70 -14.33 9.60
C LYS A 68 -0.26 -14.73 9.26
N SER A 69 0.36 -14.08 8.28
CA SER A 69 1.75 -14.37 7.91
C SER A 69 2.71 -14.00 9.05
N ASP A 70 3.79 -14.76 9.20
CA ASP A 70 4.90 -14.42 10.10
C ASP A 70 5.74 -13.26 9.55
N ASN A 71 5.67 -13.00 8.24
CA ASN A 71 6.29 -11.83 7.61
C ASN A 71 5.51 -10.55 7.94
N GLU A 72 6.18 -9.58 8.57
CA GLU A 72 5.59 -8.31 8.99
C GLU A 72 5.04 -7.49 7.82
N SER A 73 5.80 -7.38 6.73
CA SER A 73 5.36 -6.67 5.52
C SER A 73 4.06 -7.28 4.96
N TYR A 74 3.93 -8.61 4.97
CA TYR A 74 2.71 -9.27 4.51
C TYR A 74 1.51 -8.92 5.40
N ARG A 75 1.71 -8.86 6.73
CA ARG A 75 0.64 -8.44 7.64
C ARG A 75 0.19 -7.01 7.36
N GLU A 76 1.14 -6.10 7.19
CA GLU A 76 0.86 -4.69 6.84
C GLU A 76 0.13 -4.57 5.50
N TRP A 77 0.60 -5.28 4.47
CA TRP A 77 -0.05 -5.28 3.15
C TRP A 77 -1.46 -5.86 3.22
N GLY A 78 -1.70 -6.87 4.08
CA GLY A 78 -3.04 -7.39 4.36
C GLY A 78 -3.97 -6.33 4.98
N LEU A 79 -3.47 -5.50 5.88
CA LEU A 79 -4.24 -4.39 6.45
C LEU A 79 -4.57 -3.34 5.39
N GLU A 80 -3.60 -2.96 4.55
CA GLU A 80 -3.80 -2.01 3.47
C GLU A 80 -4.76 -2.53 2.40
N LEU A 81 -4.64 -3.81 2.00
CA LEU A 81 -5.56 -4.46 1.08
C LEU A 81 -7.00 -4.50 1.65
N SER A 82 -7.15 -4.70 2.95
CA SER A 82 -8.46 -4.63 3.62
C SER A 82 -9.06 -3.22 3.56
N LYS A 83 -8.26 -2.17 3.78
CA LYS A 83 -8.72 -0.78 3.64
C LYS A 83 -9.12 -0.47 2.19
N LEU A 84 -8.33 -0.94 1.22
CA LEU A 84 -8.64 -0.77 -0.21
C LEU A 84 -9.90 -1.54 -0.62
N LYS A 85 -10.15 -2.73 -0.06
CA LYS A 85 -11.40 -3.48 -0.29
C LYS A 85 -12.63 -2.66 0.09
N LEU A 86 -12.59 -1.94 1.22
CA LEU A 86 -13.69 -1.06 1.64
C LEU A 86 -13.89 0.09 0.64
N LYS A 87 -12.81 0.69 0.15
CA LYS A 87 -12.88 1.74 -0.87
C LYS A 87 -13.43 1.21 -2.19
N ARG A 88 -12.98 0.05 -2.64
CA ARG A 88 -13.53 -0.62 -3.83
C ARG A 88 -15.02 -0.91 -3.64
N THR A 89 -15.44 -1.43 -2.48
CA THR A 89 -16.86 -1.65 -2.21
C THR A 89 -17.67 -0.33 -2.28
N LYS A 90 -17.12 0.78 -1.76
CA LYS A 90 -17.73 2.10 -1.91
C LYS A 90 -17.81 2.52 -3.38
N ALA A 91 -16.75 2.29 -4.16
CA ALA A 91 -16.66 2.67 -5.57
C ALA A 91 -17.66 1.89 -6.43
N ASP A 92 -17.76 0.57 -6.24
CA ASP A 92 -18.53 -0.33 -7.11
C ASP A 92 -20.00 -0.42 -6.73
N TYR A 93 -20.32 -0.45 -5.43
CA TYR A 93 -21.68 -0.78 -4.95
C TYR A 93 -22.41 0.40 -4.33
N ASN A 94 -21.71 1.40 -3.78
CA ASN A 94 -22.34 2.52 -3.09
C ASN A 94 -22.42 3.76 -3.98
N LEU A 95 -23.17 3.66 -5.08
CA LEU A 95 -23.29 4.75 -6.07
C LEU A 95 -23.94 6.03 -5.52
N SER A 96 -24.81 5.89 -4.51
CA SER A 96 -25.43 7.04 -3.83
C SER A 96 -24.48 7.81 -2.90
N ARG A 97 -23.29 7.26 -2.60
CA ARG A 97 -22.29 7.91 -1.74
C ARG A 97 -21.19 8.54 -2.58
N ARG A 98 -20.97 9.85 -2.46
CA ARG A 98 -19.89 10.57 -3.15
C ARG A 98 -18.53 9.87 -3.00
N PHE A 99 -17.86 9.65 -4.12
CA PHE A 99 -16.48 9.19 -4.20
C PHE A 99 -15.55 10.34 -4.57
N SER A 100 -14.58 10.66 -3.72
CA SER A 100 -13.76 11.87 -3.87
C SER A 100 -12.48 11.61 -4.64
N ASP A 101 -11.83 12.69 -5.11
CA ASP A 101 -10.47 12.62 -5.67
C ASP A 101 -9.49 12.02 -4.65
N ASP A 102 -9.61 12.37 -3.38
CA ASP A 102 -8.77 11.84 -2.30
C ASP A 102 -8.94 10.32 -2.11
N ASP A 103 -10.16 9.79 -2.28
CA ASP A 103 -10.40 8.34 -2.22
C ASP A 103 -9.60 7.61 -3.32
N ALA A 104 -9.67 8.11 -4.56
CA ALA A 104 -8.96 7.57 -5.72
C ALA A 104 -7.44 7.73 -5.57
N ARG A 105 -6.97 8.93 -5.24
CA ARG A 105 -5.55 9.26 -5.05
C ARG A 105 -4.90 8.37 -4.01
N LYS A 106 -5.54 8.21 -2.84
CA LYS A 106 -5.05 7.31 -1.78
C LYS A 106 -5.03 5.85 -2.24
N SER A 107 -5.95 5.45 -3.12
CA SER A 107 -5.99 4.08 -3.65
C SER A 107 -4.78 3.77 -4.54
N ILE A 108 -4.43 4.69 -5.45
CA ILE A 108 -3.21 4.59 -6.27
C ILE A 108 -1.98 4.61 -5.37
N LYS A 109 -1.84 5.62 -4.49
CA LYS A 109 -0.63 5.79 -3.67
C LYS A 109 -0.29 4.57 -2.81
N VAL A 110 -1.29 3.98 -2.16
CA VAL A 110 -1.08 2.76 -1.35
C VAL A 110 -0.65 1.60 -2.25
N THR A 111 -1.31 1.42 -3.39
CA THR A 111 -0.99 0.33 -4.33
C THR A 111 0.43 0.48 -4.87
N GLN A 112 0.79 1.67 -5.34
CA GLN A 112 2.13 1.98 -5.85
C GLN A 112 3.21 1.73 -4.80
N LYS A 113 3.03 2.23 -3.57
CA LYS A 113 3.99 2.03 -2.48
C LYS A 113 4.26 0.54 -2.23
N ILE A 114 3.23 -0.30 -2.26
CA ILE A 114 3.39 -1.74 -2.03
C ILE A 114 4.05 -2.42 -3.23
N PHE A 115 3.71 -2.03 -4.47
CA PHE A 115 4.41 -2.53 -5.66
C PHE A 115 5.91 -2.23 -5.61
N GLU A 116 6.27 -1.00 -5.23
CA GLU A 116 7.66 -0.57 -5.06
C GLU A 116 8.35 -1.41 -3.96
N ALA A 117 7.73 -1.55 -2.78
CA ALA A 117 8.28 -2.36 -1.68
C ALA A 117 8.50 -3.84 -2.05
N MET A 118 7.58 -4.42 -2.84
CA MET A 118 7.71 -5.79 -3.35
C MET A 118 8.83 -5.93 -4.39
N SER A 119 9.16 -4.86 -5.11
CA SER A 119 10.27 -4.86 -6.07
C SER A 119 11.63 -4.70 -5.39
N SER A 120 11.72 -3.86 -4.35
CA SER A 120 12.96 -3.62 -3.61
C SER A 120 13.37 -4.79 -2.71
N SER A 121 12.41 -5.50 -2.11
CA SER A 121 12.67 -6.69 -1.26
C SER A 121 13.23 -7.90 -2.02
N ARG A 122 13.35 -7.81 -3.35
CA ARG A 122 13.92 -8.88 -4.20
C ARG A 122 15.44 -8.78 -4.37
N GLN A 123 16.09 -7.70 -3.90
CA GLN A 123 17.51 -7.42 -4.15
C GLN A 123 18.46 -7.72 -2.97
N GLU A 124 17.98 -8.13 -1.80
CA GLU A 124 18.87 -8.46 -0.66
C GLU A 124 19.40 -9.90 -0.71
N GLY A 125 20.06 -10.27 -1.82
CA GLY A 125 20.53 -11.64 -2.04
C GLY A 125 21.85 -11.83 -2.80
N ILE A 126 22.57 -10.77 -3.19
CA ILE A 126 23.92 -10.86 -3.76
C ILE A 126 24.70 -9.57 -3.40
N ASP A 127 25.58 -9.66 -2.40
CA ASP A 127 27.00 -9.23 -2.43
C ASP A 127 27.52 -8.97 -1.00
N GLU A 128 28.35 -9.92 -0.52
CA GLU A 128 29.28 -9.70 0.57
C GLU A 128 30.42 -8.80 0.10
N GLN A 129 30.67 -7.75 0.89
CA GLN A 129 31.95 -7.05 1.11
C GLN A 129 32.82 -6.72 -0.11
N GLU A 130 32.92 -5.43 -0.42
CA GLU A 130 34.25 -4.86 -0.58
C GLU A 130 34.34 -3.42 -0.05
N ASN A 131 35.51 -3.18 0.52
CA ASN A 131 35.86 -2.18 1.49
C ASN A 131 36.67 -1.10 0.76
N THR A 132 36.17 0.12 0.66
CA THR A 132 37.03 1.26 0.32
C THR A 132 36.69 2.47 1.18
N ASN A 133 37.48 2.62 2.25
CA ASN A 133 37.85 3.89 2.84
C ASN A 133 38.13 4.94 1.75
N VAL A 134 37.41 6.05 1.79
CA VAL A 134 37.92 7.32 1.28
C VAL A 134 37.69 8.38 2.35
N LEU A 135 38.80 8.75 3.01
CA LEU A 135 38.95 9.97 3.79
C LEU A 135 38.52 11.17 2.93
N PHE A 136 37.60 12.00 3.43
CA PHE A 136 37.48 13.39 2.99
C PHE A 136 37.53 14.28 4.23
N ASP A 137 38.58 15.08 4.27
CA ASP A 137 38.99 16.00 5.31
C ASP A 137 38.36 17.38 5.08
N GLY A 138 37.89 18.00 6.17
CA GLY A 138 37.64 19.45 6.36
C GLY A 138 36.63 20.18 5.45
N CYS A 139 35.59 20.81 6.02
CA CYS A 139 35.72 22.15 6.61
C CYS A 139 34.36 22.78 6.98
N ASP A 140 34.34 23.30 8.21
CA ASP A 140 33.62 24.49 8.72
C ASP A 140 32.12 24.56 9.01
N GLN A 141 31.88 25.30 10.10
CA GLN A 141 30.72 25.39 10.96
C GLN A 141 29.67 26.38 10.44
N THR A 142 28.40 26.16 10.77
CA THR A 142 27.56 27.20 11.43
C THR A 142 26.33 26.57 12.09
N LYS A 143 25.90 27.25 13.15
CA LYS A 143 24.91 26.91 14.17
C LYS A 143 23.49 26.94 13.60
N ASP A 144 22.58 26.07 14.06
CA ASP A 144 21.31 26.56 14.64
C ASP A 144 20.48 25.51 15.41
N GLU A 145 19.96 26.03 16.52
CA GLU A 145 18.87 25.64 17.43
C GLU A 145 18.32 24.19 17.56
N SER A 146 18.46 23.70 18.80
CA SER A 146 17.78 22.56 19.41
C SER A 146 16.27 22.79 19.55
N ILE A 147 15.45 22.10 18.77
CA ILE A 147 14.00 22.01 18.97
C ILE A 147 13.68 20.79 19.86
N LYS A 148 13.29 21.05 21.12
CA LYS A 148 12.74 20.02 22.02
C LYS A 148 11.28 19.72 21.65
N PRO A 149 10.84 18.46 21.58
CA PRO A 149 9.42 18.14 21.39
C PRO A 149 8.63 18.35 22.70
N CYS A 150 7.71 19.32 22.67
CA CYS A 150 6.79 19.61 23.77
C CYS A 150 5.59 18.63 23.69
N GLN A 151 5.49 17.69 24.62
CA GLN A 151 4.32 16.80 24.72
C GLN A 151 3.17 17.49 25.49
N PRO A 152 1.92 17.42 25.00
CA PRO A 152 0.77 17.97 25.71
C PRO A 152 0.35 17.06 26.88
N GLN A 153 0.24 17.63 28.08
CA GLN A 153 -0.31 16.94 29.25
C GLN A 153 -1.84 17.04 29.24
N LEU A 154 -2.52 15.88 29.26
CA LEU A 154 -3.96 15.79 29.45
C LEU A 154 -4.31 16.00 30.93
N LYS A 155 -5.17 16.97 31.23
CA LYS A 155 -5.75 17.14 32.57
C LYS A 155 -7.03 16.30 32.68
N VAL A 156 -7.08 15.42 33.67
CA VAL A 156 -8.30 14.71 34.07
C VAL A 156 -9.19 15.69 34.84
N VAL A 157 -10.40 15.93 34.33
CA VAL A 157 -11.43 16.68 35.05
C VAL A 157 -12.11 15.73 36.04
N LYS A 158 -12.17 16.12 37.31
CA LYS A 158 -12.91 15.42 38.37
C LYS A 158 -14.38 15.84 38.37
#